data_AF-A0A9P5ZLR9-F1
#
_entry.id   AF-A0A9P5ZLR9-F1
#
_cell.length_a   1.000
_cell.length_b   1.000
_cell.length_c   1.000
_cell.angle_alpha   90.00
_cell.angle_beta   90.00
_cell.angle_gamma   90.00
#
_symmetry.space_group_name_H-M   'P 1'
#
loop_
_entity.id
_entity.type
_entity.pdbx_description
1 polymer ?
#
loop_
_entity_poly.entity_id
_entity_poly.type
_entity_poly.pdbx_seq_one_letter_code
_entity_poly.pdbx_strand_id
1 'polypeptide(L)'
;VLQRSNHMTIKELLNPVAEEQNRSDTSEEEIFKAVQEMWAAVAMMEINGRDDGDDEEVVEKPSCKEALMAASTLGNNIADIDNPFACKLKALLGSFEHQTQLEAVRATSRWLTAQA
;
A
#
# COMPACT_ATOMS: atom_id res chain seq x y z
N VAL A 1 34.69 5.66 33.47
CA VAL A 1 35.27 6.54 32.43
C VAL A 1 34.85 5.97 31.08
N LEU A 2 33.84 6.55 30.43
CA LEU A 2 33.47 6.18 29.06
C LEU A 2 34.40 6.94 28.11
N GLN A 3 34.92 6.26 27.09
CA GLN A 3 35.99 6.76 26.23
C GLN A 3 35.59 8.05 25.50
N ARG A 4 36.46 9.06 25.57
CA ARG A 4 36.32 10.42 25.01
C ARG A 4 36.46 10.49 23.48
N SER A 5 36.51 9.34 22.81
CA SER A 5 37.02 9.22 21.42
C SER A 5 36.09 8.47 20.46
N ASN A 6 34.86 8.11 20.87
CA ASN A 6 33.85 7.52 19.98
C ASN A 6 32.99 8.60 19.32
N HIS A 7 33.62 9.54 18.63
CA HIS A 7 32.93 10.51 17.80
C HIS A 7 33.34 10.27 16.35
N MET A 8 32.55 9.50 15.61
CA MET A 8 32.62 9.46 14.15
C MET A 8 31.95 10.71 13.60
N THR A 9 32.58 11.34 12.62
CA THR A 9 32.00 12.45 11.87
C THR A 9 30.94 11.89 10.92
N ILE A 10 29.84 12.61 10.66
CA ILE A 10 28.77 12.17 9.73
C ILE A 10 29.33 11.70 8.38
N LYS A 11 30.39 12.37 7.89
CA LYS A 11 31.06 12.02 6.63
C LYS A 11 31.73 10.65 6.64
N GLU A 12 32.13 10.15 7.81
CA GLU A 12 32.77 8.83 8.00
C GLU A 12 31.74 7.71 8.13
N LEU A 13 30.50 8.04 8.51
CA LEU A 13 29.36 7.11 8.54
C LEU A 13 28.73 6.91 7.16
N LEU A 14 28.91 7.87 6.25
CA LEU A 14 28.39 7.78 4.89
C LEU A 14 29.36 6.98 4.03
N ASN A 15 28.84 6.02 3.29
CA ASN A 15 29.57 5.30 2.24
C ASN A 15 29.15 5.87 0.87
N PRO A 16 29.70 7.02 0.45
CA PRO A 16 29.23 7.71 -0.76
C PRO A 16 29.36 6.84 -2.01
N VAL A 17 30.37 5.96 -2.06
CA VAL A 17 30.62 5.08 -3.21
C VAL A 17 29.52 4.03 -3.37
N ALA A 18 28.98 3.50 -2.28
CA ALA A 18 27.89 2.52 -2.35
C ALA A 18 26.52 3.18 -2.58
N GLU A 19 26.30 4.39 -2.05
CA GLU A 19 25.04 5.10 -2.21
C GLU A 19 24.88 5.74 -3.60
N GLU A 20 25.99 6.19 -4.21
CA GLU A 20 25.97 6.73 -5.57
C GLU A 20 25.69 5.65 -6.63
N GLN A 21 26.08 4.41 -6.36
CA GLN A 21 25.83 3.26 -7.23
C GLN A 21 24.37 2.74 -7.15
N ASN A 22 23.61 3.13 -6.13
CA ASN A 22 22.20 2.75 -5.94
C ASN A 22 21.20 3.77 -6.51
N ARG A 23 21.69 4.82 -7.18
CA ARG A 23 20.84 5.65 -8.04
C ARG A 23 20.50 4.85 -9.29
N SER A 24 19.38 4.12 -9.21
CA SER A 24 18.81 3.43 -10.36
C SER A 24 18.53 4.46 -11.47
N ASP A 25 19.17 4.28 -12.64
CA ASP A 25 19.01 5.09 -13.85
C ASP A 25 17.65 4.83 -14.54
N THR A 26 16.59 4.60 -13.76
CA THR A 26 15.26 4.40 -14.32
C THR A 26 14.73 5.76 -14.74
N SER A 27 14.61 5.95 -16.06
CA SER A 27 14.12 7.22 -16.60
C SER A 27 12.64 7.39 -16.24
N GLU A 28 12.21 8.62 -15.99
CA GLU A 28 10.79 8.95 -15.76
C GLU A 28 9.90 8.48 -16.93
N GLU A 29 10.44 8.46 -18.16
CA GLU A 29 9.79 7.93 -19.35
C GLU A 29 9.46 6.43 -19.23
N GLU A 30 10.37 5.64 -18.64
CA GLU A 30 10.20 4.20 -18.48
C GLU A 30 9.12 3.90 -17.43
N ILE A 31 9.07 4.70 -16.37
CA ILE A 31 8.02 4.64 -15.35
C ILE A 31 6.66 4.96 -16.00
N PHE A 32 6.59 6.05 -16.79
CA PHE A 32 5.35 6.45 -17.45
C PHE A 32 4.86 5.39 -18.45
N LYS A 33 5.78 4.78 -19.20
CA LYS A 33 5.46 3.71 -20.15
C LYS A 33 4.95 2.45 -19.45
N ALA A 34 5.60 2.03 -18.36
CA ALA A 34 5.17 0.87 -17.58
C ALA A 34 3.76 1.05 -17.00
N VAL A 35 3.43 2.26 -16.56
CA VAL A 35 2.08 2.59 -16.09
C VAL A 35 1.06 2.49 -17.23
N GLN A 36 1.35 3.08 -18.40
CA GLN A 36 0.43 2.96 -19.54
C GLN A 36 0.20 1.50 -19.98
N GLU A 37 1.26 0.70 -20.02
CA GLU A 37 1.19 -0.73 -20.38
C GLU A 37 0.34 -1.54 -19.39
N MET A 38 0.46 -1.26 -18.08
CA MET A 38 -0.38 -1.87 -17.05
C MET A 38 -1.87 -1.56 -17.25
N TRP A 39 -2.20 -0.29 -17.50
CA TRP A 39 -3.60 0.13 -17.71
C TRP A 39 -4.18 -0.46 -18.99
N ALA A 40 -3.38 -0.58 -20.06
CA ALA A 40 -3.80 -1.22 -21.30
C ALA A 40 -4.08 -2.72 -21.13
N ALA A 41 -3.28 -3.43 -20.32
CA ALA A 41 -3.48 -4.84 -20.03
C ALA A 41 -4.76 -5.10 -19.22
N VAL A 42 -5.07 -4.24 -18.25
CA VAL A 42 -6.32 -4.28 -17.48
C VAL A 42 -7.52 -4.09 -18.40
N ALA A 43 -7.48 -3.09 -19.30
CA ALA A 43 -8.56 -2.82 -20.25
C ALA A 43 -8.77 -3.99 -21.23
N MET A 44 -7.72 -4.68 -21.66
CA MET A 44 -7.84 -5.87 -22.51
C MET A 44 -8.44 -7.08 -21.79
N MET A 45 -8.18 -7.23 -20.49
CA MET A 45 -8.76 -8.31 -19.67
C MET A 45 -10.27 -8.13 -19.46
N GLU A 46 -10.74 -6.89 -19.35
CA GLU A 46 -12.16 -6.55 -19.21
C GLU A 46 -12.98 -6.85 -20.49
N ILE A 47 -12.34 -6.77 -21.66
CA ILE A 47 -13.02 -6.96 -22.96
C ILE A 47 -13.16 -8.45 -23.35
N ASN A 48 -12.29 -9.34 -22.86
CA ASN A 48 -12.18 -10.71 -23.38
C ASN A 48 -12.66 -11.82 -22.43
N GLY A 49 -13.32 -11.48 -21.32
CA GLY A 49 -13.70 -12.42 -20.25
C GLY A 49 -15.20 -12.65 -20.09
N ARG A 50 -15.97 -12.83 -21.17
CA ARG A 50 -17.37 -13.24 -21.08
C ARG A 50 -17.62 -14.54 -21.84
N ASP A 51 -17.57 -15.66 -21.12
CA ASP A 51 -18.17 -16.92 -21.54
C ASP A 51 -18.81 -17.60 -20.32
N ASP A 52 -20.14 -17.47 -20.29
CA ASP A 52 -21.21 -18.27 -19.70
C ASP A 52 -21.10 -18.90 -18.30
N GLY A 53 -22.09 -18.54 -17.47
CA GLY A 53 -22.75 -19.48 -16.56
C GLY A 53 -22.60 -19.19 -15.07
N ASP A 54 -23.28 -18.14 -14.60
CA ASP A 54 -24.11 -18.12 -13.37
C ASP A 54 -24.28 -16.66 -12.94
N ASP A 55 -25.52 -16.17 -12.94
CA ASP A 55 -25.91 -14.86 -12.38
C ASP A 55 -25.78 -14.89 -10.84
N GLU A 56 -24.59 -15.20 -10.31
CA GLU A 56 -24.18 -14.59 -9.06
C GLU A 56 -23.87 -13.14 -9.40
N GLU A 57 -24.74 -12.24 -8.97
CA GLU A 57 -24.48 -10.80 -8.95
C GLU A 57 -23.08 -10.63 -8.34
N VAL A 58 -22.06 -10.43 -9.18
CA VAL A 58 -20.68 -10.31 -8.75
C VAL A 58 -20.64 -9.02 -7.97
N VAL A 59 -20.89 -9.10 -6.66
CA VAL A 59 -20.72 -7.97 -5.77
C VAL A 59 -19.23 -7.68 -5.81
N GLU A 60 -18.87 -6.71 -6.64
CA GLU A 60 -17.49 -6.29 -6.79
C GLU A 60 -16.97 -5.95 -5.39
N LYS A 61 -15.92 -6.67 -5.01
CA LYS A 61 -15.31 -6.46 -3.71
C LYS A 61 -14.78 -5.03 -3.68
N PRO A 62 -15.12 -4.21 -2.66
CA PRO A 62 -14.67 -2.84 -2.60
C PRO A 62 -13.15 -2.78 -2.63
N SER A 63 -12.63 -1.76 -3.31
CA SER A 63 -11.21 -1.46 -3.31
C SER A 63 -10.72 -1.20 -1.89
N CYS A 64 -9.42 -1.37 -1.67
CA CYS A 64 -8.77 -1.03 -0.40
C CYS A 64 -9.11 0.41 0.05
N LYS A 65 -9.14 1.35 -0.90
CA LYS A 65 -9.51 2.74 -0.64
C LYS A 65 -10.96 2.88 -0.18
N GLU A 66 -11.90 2.22 -0.83
CA GLU A 66 -13.32 2.27 -0.47
C GLU A 66 -13.57 1.64 0.91
N ALA A 67 -12.91 0.53 1.21
CA ALA A 67 -13.00 -0.10 2.52
C ALA A 67 -12.46 0.81 3.64
N LEU A 68 -11.35 1.51 3.39
CA LEU A 68 -10.79 2.49 4.35
C LEU A 68 -11.71 3.71 4.53
N MET A 69 -12.31 4.22 3.44
CA MET A 69 -13.28 5.32 3.54
C MET A 69 -14.53 4.92 4.33
N ALA A 70 -15.02 3.70 4.12
CA ALA A 70 -16.15 3.16 4.87
C ALA A 70 -15.82 3.00 6.36
N ALA A 71 -14.63 2.46 6.69
CA ALA A 71 -14.17 2.33 8.07
C ALA A 71 -14.08 3.69 8.78
N SER A 72 -13.52 4.70 8.11
CA SER A 72 -13.43 6.07 8.64
C SER A 72 -14.82 6.69 8.86
N THR A 73 -15.74 6.49 7.91
CA THR A 73 -17.12 6.98 8.01
C THR A 73 -17.84 6.37 9.21
N LEU A 74 -17.72 5.06 9.40
CA LEU A 74 -18.28 4.36 10.55
C LEU A 74 -17.63 4.81 11.86
N GLY A 75 -16.31 5.00 11.87
CA GLY A 75 -15.56 5.49 13.03
C GLY A 75 -16.00 6.88 13.47
N ASN A 76 -16.29 7.78 12.52
CA ASN A 76 -16.84 9.10 12.78
C ASN A 76 -18.28 9.04 13.30
N ASN A 77 -19.11 8.15 12.74
CA ASN A 77 -20.51 8.01 13.17
C ASN A 77 -20.63 7.53 14.64
N ILE A 78 -19.72 6.67 15.09
CA ILE A 78 -19.74 6.13 16.44
C ILE A 78 -18.88 6.92 17.43
N ALA A 79 -18.21 8.00 16.99
CA ALA A 79 -17.24 8.74 17.82
C ALA A 79 -17.88 9.37 19.06
N ASP A 80 -19.13 9.82 18.95
CA ASP A 80 -19.86 10.53 20.01
C ASP A 80 -20.77 9.60 20.83
N ILE A 81 -20.73 8.29 20.55
CA ILE A 81 -21.58 7.31 21.24
C ILE A 81 -20.83 6.76 22.45
N ASP A 82 -21.26 7.14 23.65
CA ASP A 82 -20.76 6.58 24.91
C ASP A 82 -21.42 5.22 25.21
N ASN A 83 -21.01 4.21 24.44
CA ASN A 83 -21.48 2.83 24.57
C ASN A 83 -20.29 1.86 24.51
N PRO A 84 -20.20 0.87 25.43
CA PRO A 84 -19.15 -0.15 25.38
C PRO A 84 -19.01 -0.87 24.02
N PHE A 85 -20.12 -1.06 23.31
CA PHE A 85 -20.13 -1.60 21.95
C PHE A 85 -19.48 -0.66 20.94
N ALA A 86 -19.77 0.65 20.99
CA ALA A 86 -19.19 1.64 20.11
C ALA A 86 -17.66 1.73 20.30
N CYS A 87 -17.19 1.69 21.56
CA CYS A 87 -15.76 1.64 21.86
C CYS A 87 -15.07 0.39 21.25
N LYS A 88 -15.70 -0.79 21.38
CA LYS A 88 -15.19 -2.03 20.78
C LYS A 88 -15.17 -1.97 19.27
N LEU A 89 -16.24 -1.47 18.65
CA LEU A 89 -16.33 -1.31 17.20
C LEU A 89 -15.26 -0.35 16.68
N LYS A 90 -15.03 0.78 17.36
CA LYS A 90 -13.96 1.73 17.00
C LYS A 90 -12.58 1.09 17.06
N ALA A 91 -12.30 0.28 18.08
CA ALA A 91 -11.04 -0.46 18.17
C ALA A 91 -10.88 -1.47 17.02
N LEU A 92 -11.95 -2.18 16.66
CA LEU A 92 -11.96 -3.12 15.53
C LEU A 92 -11.72 -2.39 14.20
N LEU A 93 -12.39 -1.26 13.96
CA LEU A 93 -12.18 -0.44 12.76
C LEU A 93 -10.74 0.05 12.65
N GLY A 94 -10.13 0.50 13.75
CA GLY A 94 -8.71 0.89 13.74
C GLY A 94 -7.76 -0.28 13.43
N SER A 95 -8.04 -1.47 13.97
CA SER A 95 -7.26 -2.68 13.64
C SER A 95 -7.40 -3.09 12.18
N PHE A 96 -8.62 -2.96 11.63
CA PHE A 96 -8.92 -3.22 10.24
C PHE A 96 -8.14 -2.25 9.34
N GLU A 97 -8.23 -0.95 9.57
CA GLU A 97 -7.51 0.07 8.80
C GLU A 97 -6.00 -0.20 8.77
N HIS A 98 -5.40 -0.50 9.93
CA HIS A 98 -3.98 -0.81 10.02
C HIS A 98 -3.60 -2.05 9.21
N GLN A 99 -4.38 -3.12 9.32
CA GLN A 99 -4.12 -4.35 8.58
C GLN A 99 -4.29 -4.16 7.08
N THR A 100 -5.33 -3.45 6.64
CA THR A 100 -5.56 -3.17 5.22
C THR A 100 -4.41 -2.34 4.63
N GLN A 101 -3.91 -1.35 5.36
CA GLN A 101 -2.74 -0.57 4.93
C GLN A 101 -1.47 -1.43 4.83
N LEU A 102 -1.21 -2.31 5.82
CA LEU A 102 -0.08 -3.23 5.76
C LEU A 102 -0.17 -4.20 4.58
N GLU A 103 -1.35 -4.72 4.29
CA GLU A 103 -1.58 -5.60 3.14
C GLU A 103 -1.35 -4.86 1.81
N ALA A 104 -1.79 -3.61 1.71
CA ALA A 104 -1.54 -2.77 0.54
C ALA A 104 -0.03 -2.55 0.33
N VAL A 105 0.72 -2.20 1.39
CA VAL A 105 2.19 -2.04 1.31
C VAL A 105 2.85 -3.36 0.89
N ARG A 106 2.47 -4.49 1.52
CA ARG A 106 3.01 -5.81 1.15
C ARG A 106 2.67 -6.23 -0.27
N ALA A 107 1.51 -5.83 -0.79
CA ALA A 107 1.15 -6.09 -2.18
C ALA A 107 2.07 -5.32 -3.13
N THR A 108 2.33 -4.03 -2.85
CA THR A 108 3.27 -3.22 -3.64
C THR A 108 4.70 -3.76 -3.58
N SER A 109 5.19 -4.18 -2.40
CA SER A 109 6.52 -4.77 -2.28
C SER A 109 6.66 -6.10 -3.02
N ARG A 110 5.61 -6.95 -3.00
CA ARG A 110 5.60 -8.22 -3.75
C ARG A 110 5.68 -7.98 -5.26
N TRP A 111 4.97 -6.98 -5.77
CA TRP A 111 5.03 -6.58 -7.17
C TRP A 111 6.44 -6.12 -7.57
N LEU A 112 7.10 -5.30 -6.75
CA LEU A 112 8.46 -4.84 -7.01
C LEU A 112 9.50 -5.98 -7.00
N THR A 113 9.38 -6.95 -6.09
CA THR A 113 10.29 -8.11 -6.05
C THR A 113 10.05 -9.14 -7.15
N ALA A 114 8.86 -9.17 -7.75
CA ALA A 114 8.55 -10.09 -8.87
C ALA A 114 9.05 -9.56 -10.23
N GLN A 115 9.49 -8.30 -10.28
CA GLN A 115 9.93 -7.62 -11.50
C GLN A 115 11.46 -7.42 -11.58
N ALA A 116 12.19 -7.81 -10.53
CA ALA A 116 13.65 -7.82 -10.43
C ALA A 116 14.21 -9.23 -10.59
#